data_AF-A0A841JE31-F1
#
_entry.id   AF-A0A841JE31-F1
#
_cell.length_a   1.000
_cell.length_b   1.000
_cell.length_c   1.000
_cell.angle_alpha   90.00
_cell.angle_beta   90.00
_cell.angle_gamma   90.00
#
_symmetry.space_group_name_H-M   'P 1'
#
loop_
_entity.id
_entity.type
_entity.pdbx_description
1 polymer ?
#
loop_
_entity_poly.entity_id
_entity_poly.type
_entity_poly.pdbx_seq_one_letter_code
_entity_poly.pdbx_strand_id
1 'polypeptide(L)'
;MKKSLNLNKFAENGTLSIFVNSEQEPMGILIPLKQWSKIAPSVDKNCELHRLMEQLTFKPIFERSLKEQENWLCPEIEQVETANLQQGLYNIYQDDKYCTSKDLFIHQYTDHRELVKVDAETGHTQTIKRNF
;
A
#
# COMPACT_ATOMS: atom_id res chain seq x y z
N MET A 1 -31.18 32.80 18.28
CA MET A 1 -29.81 32.54 18.76
C MET A 1 -29.07 31.76 17.66
N LYS A 2 -28.06 32.34 16.99
CA LYS A 2 -27.22 31.59 16.04
C LYS A 2 -26.30 30.66 16.85
N LYS A 3 -26.55 29.36 16.82
CA LYS A 3 -25.59 28.37 17.35
C LYS A 3 -24.45 28.27 16.34
N SER A 4 -23.32 28.88 16.62
CA SER A 4 -22.09 28.66 15.86
C SER A 4 -21.34 27.47 16.44
N LEU A 5 -21.05 26.48 15.59
CA LEU A 5 -20.23 25.33 15.95
C LEU A 5 -18.76 25.67 15.65
N ASN A 6 -17.90 25.67 16.67
CA ASN A 6 -16.47 25.86 16.46
C ASN A 6 -15.86 24.55 15.96
N LEU A 7 -15.62 24.46 14.65
CA LEU A 7 -15.11 23.28 13.97
C LEU A 7 -13.69 22.86 14.42
N ASN A 8 -12.90 23.78 15.00
CA ASN A 8 -11.56 23.45 15.50
C ASN A 8 -11.61 22.48 16.67
N LYS A 9 -12.68 22.49 17.48
CA LYS A 9 -12.85 21.54 18.60
C LYS A 9 -13.20 20.12 18.14
N PHE A 10 -13.73 19.97 16.92
CA PHE A 10 -14.10 18.66 16.35
C PHE A 10 -12.92 18.00 15.64
N ALA A 11 -11.98 18.79 15.12
CA ALA A 11 -10.76 18.30 14.47
C ALA A 11 -9.84 17.50 15.42
N GLU A 12 -9.87 17.80 16.72
CA GLU A 12 -9.02 17.14 17.71
C GLU A 12 -9.53 15.75 18.13
N ASN A 13 -10.84 15.52 18.12
CA ASN A 13 -11.45 14.30 18.66
C ASN A 13 -11.67 13.18 17.63
N GLY A 14 -11.28 13.39 16.37
CA GLY A 14 -11.33 12.35 15.34
C GLY A 14 -12.70 11.66 15.29
N THR A 15 -13.79 12.41 15.12
CA THR A 15 -15.12 11.82 15.09
C THR A 15 -15.85 12.24 13.82
N LEU A 16 -16.28 11.24 13.04
CA LEU A 16 -17.21 11.44 11.92
C LEU A 16 -18.46 12.15 12.45
N SER A 17 -18.81 13.27 11.84
CA SER A 17 -19.90 14.12 12.33
C SER A 17 -20.94 14.35 11.25
N ILE A 18 -22.22 14.28 11.60
CA ILE A 18 -23.32 14.58 10.70
C ILE A 18 -23.71 16.05 10.89
N PHE A 19 -23.70 16.82 9.81
CA PHE A 19 -24.19 18.19 9.79
C PHE A 19 -25.69 18.18 9.53
N VAL A 20 -26.46 18.85 10.40
CA VAL A 20 -27.93 18.94 10.32
C VAL A 20 -28.39 20.39 10.14
N ASN A 21 -29.54 20.60 9.50
CA ASN A 21 -30.16 21.92 9.36
C ASN A 21 -30.85 22.38 10.67
N SER A 22 -31.51 23.53 10.63
CA SER A 22 -32.28 24.07 11.77
C SER A 22 -33.45 23.20 12.21
N GLU A 23 -33.93 22.32 11.33
CA GLU A 23 -35.04 21.38 11.54
C GLU A 23 -34.55 19.98 11.96
N GLN A 24 -33.25 19.83 12.22
CA GLN A 24 -32.56 18.56 12.52
C GLN A 24 -32.49 17.56 11.36
N GLU A 25 -32.72 17.99 10.12
CA GLU A 25 -32.56 17.12 8.96
C GLU A 25 -31.07 17.02 8.56
N PRO A 26 -30.56 15.81 8.26
CA PRO A 26 -29.18 15.63 7.80
C PRO A 26 -28.93 16.34 6.46
N MET A 27 -27.92 17.21 6.45
CA MET A 27 -27.48 17.95 5.26
C MET A 27 -26.14 17.43 4.71
N GLY A 28 -25.31 16.79 5.52
CA GLY A 28 -24.00 16.31 5.08
C GLY A 28 -23.19 15.63 6.17
N ILE A 29 -21.99 15.18 5.82
CA ILE A 29 -21.05 14.51 6.72
C ILE A 29 -19.71 15.24 6.69
N LEU A 30 -19.11 15.46 7.86
CA LEU A 30 -17.75 15.95 8.02
C LEU A 30 -16.83 14.77 8.29
N ILE A 31 -15.87 14.56 7.38
CA ILE A 31 -14.85 13.51 7.47
C ILE A 31 -13.49 14.17 7.71
N PRO A 32 -12.88 14.03 8.90
CA PRO A 32 -11.52 14.50 9.11
C PRO A 32 -10.54 13.73 8.20
N LEU A 33 -9.67 14.44 7.47
CA LEU A 33 -8.74 13.82 6.52
C LEU A 33 -7.88 12.70 7.13
N LYS A 34 -7.47 12.86 8.40
CA LYS A 34 -6.70 11.83 9.15
C LYS A 34 -7.43 10.48 9.31
N GLN A 35 -8.75 10.46 9.13
CA GLN A 35 -9.57 9.24 9.21
C GLN A 35 -9.85 8.63 7.86
N TRP A 36 -9.55 9.33 6.77
CA TRP A 36 -9.81 8.83 5.42
C TRP A 36 -9.18 7.46 5.20
N SER A 37 -7.94 7.24 5.66
CA SER A 37 -7.26 5.94 5.54
C SER A 37 -8.02 4.77 6.20
N LYS A 38 -8.85 5.04 7.22
CA LYS A 38 -9.68 4.03 7.90
C LYS A 38 -11.04 3.83 7.22
N ILE A 39 -11.55 4.86 6.55
CA ILE A 39 -12.89 4.87 5.92
C ILE A 39 -12.81 4.42 4.47
N ALA A 40 -11.75 4.80 3.76
CA ALA A 40 -11.53 4.54 2.33
C ALA A 40 -11.76 3.08 1.92
N PRO A 41 -11.33 2.05 2.68
CA PRO A 41 -11.57 0.65 2.30
C PRO A 41 -13.04 0.26 2.17
N SER A 42 -13.94 0.99 2.86
CA SER A 42 -15.38 0.75 2.85
C SER A 42 -16.16 1.64 1.88
N VAL A 43 -15.47 2.52 1.15
CA VAL A 43 -16.07 3.44 0.18
C VAL A 43 -15.78 2.92 -1.23
N ASP A 44 -16.79 2.94 -2.10
CA ASP A 44 -16.61 2.56 -3.51
C ASP A 44 -15.52 3.43 -4.16
N LYS A 45 -14.48 2.79 -4.69
CA LYS A 45 -13.36 3.47 -5.36
C LYS A 45 -13.79 4.30 -6.56
N ASN A 46 -14.91 3.98 -7.19
CA ASN A 46 -15.40 4.68 -8.37
C ASN A 46 -16.26 5.91 -8.06
N CYS A 47 -16.61 6.15 -6.79
CA CYS A 47 -17.46 7.28 -6.43
C CYS A 47 -16.70 8.62 -6.41
N GLU A 48 -17.44 9.72 -6.55
CA GLU A 48 -16.88 11.07 -6.57
C GLU A 48 -16.16 11.43 -5.27
N LEU A 49 -16.67 10.97 -4.12
CA LEU A 49 -16.03 11.18 -2.83
C LEU A 49 -14.63 10.55 -2.79
N HIS A 50 -14.48 9.32 -3.29
CA HIS A 50 -13.19 8.65 -3.29
C HIS A 50 -12.17 9.41 -4.16
N ARG A 51 -12.58 9.82 -5.36
CA ARG A 51 -11.74 10.63 -6.27
C ARG A 51 -11.32 11.96 -5.66
N LEU A 52 -12.26 12.68 -5.04
CA LEU A 52 -11.98 13.94 -4.36
C LEU A 52 -10.98 13.73 -3.22
N MET A 53 -11.20 12.70 -2.40
CA MET A 53 -10.35 12.43 -1.26
C MET A 53 -8.95 11.95 -1.67
N GLU A 54 -8.82 11.18 -2.75
CA GLU A 54 -7.52 10.87 -3.35
C GLU A 54 -6.78 12.14 -3.76
N GLN A 55 -7.42 13.08 -4.43
CA GLN A 55 -6.80 14.35 -4.81
C GLN A 55 -6.36 15.18 -3.58
N LEU A 56 -7.21 15.23 -2.55
CA LEU A 56 -6.93 16.00 -1.33
C LEU A 56 -5.88 15.37 -0.41
N THR A 57 -5.74 14.04 -0.46
CA THR A 57 -4.80 13.28 0.37
C THR A 57 -3.58 12.79 -0.41
N PHE A 58 -3.49 13.14 -1.69
CA PHE A 58 -2.36 12.80 -2.53
C PHE A 58 -1.10 13.47 -2.00
N LYS A 59 -0.13 12.64 -1.61
CA LYS A 59 1.22 13.06 -1.28
C LYS A 59 2.14 12.74 -2.46
N PRO A 60 2.77 13.73 -3.10
CA PRO A 60 3.75 13.51 -4.17
C PRO A 60 4.88 12.58 -3.74
N ILE A 61 5.47 11.85 -4.70
CA ILE A 61 6.52 10.85 -4.40
C ILE A 61 7.71 11.45 -3.64
N PHE A 62 8.14 12.66 -4.01
CA PHE A 62 9.27 13.36 -3.40
C PHE A 62 8.98 13.90 -1.99
N GLU A 63 7.71 13.90 -1.58
CA GLU A 63 7.29 14.29 -0.24
C GLU A 63 7.05 13.07 0.67
N ARG A 64 7.03 11.86 0.11
CA ARG A 64 6.88 10.61 0.85
C ARG A 64 8.21 10.17 1.46
N SER A 65 8.13 9.63 2.67
CA SER A 65 9.20 8.84 3.26
C SER A 65 9.38 7.52 2.50
N LEU A 66 10.55 6.89 2.64
CA LEU A 66 10.83 5.59 2.02
C LEU A 66 9.81 4.53 2.43
N LYS A 67 9.37 4.51 3.70
CA LYS A 67 8.34 3.58 4.19
C LYS A 67 6.98 3.81 3.53
N GLU A 68 6.59 5.08 3.33
CA GLU A 68 5.35 5.43 2.62
C GLU A 68 5.40 5.02 1.14
N GLN A 69 6.57 5.12 0.50
CA GLN A 69 6.76 4.68 -0.89
C GLN A 69 6.71 3.15 -1.00
N GLU A 70 7.40 2.43 -0.11
CA GLU A 70 7.37 0.97 -0.03
C GLU A 70 5.94 0.45 0.13
N ASN A 71 5.20 0.98 1.12
CA ASN A 71 3.80 0.59 1.35
C ASN A 71 2.90 0.87 0.13
N TRP A 72 3.19 1.94 -0.63
CA TRP A 72 2.42 2.29 -1.81
C TRP A 72 2.72 1.37 -3.01
N LEU A 73 3.97 0.91 -3.15
CA LEU A 73 4.38 0.00 -4.21
C LEU A 73 4.01 -1.46 -3.93
N CYS A 74 3.85 -1.84 -2.66
CA CYS A 74 3.59 -3.23 -2.25
C CYS A 74 2.48 -3.94 -3.06
N PRO A 75 1.28 -3.34 -3.28
CA PRO A 75 0.22 -4.00 -4.04
C PRO A 75 0.57 -4.21 -5.52
N GLU A 76 1.37 -3.33 -6.10
CA GLU A 76 1.81 -3.45 -7.50
C GLU A 76 2.92 -4.52 -7.62
N ILE A 77 3.80 -4.60 -6.62
CA ILE A 77 4.81 -5.67 -6.52
C ILE A 77 4.11 -7.04 -6.43
N GLU A 78 3.14 -7.20 -5.53
CA GLU A 78 2.37 -8.45 -5.38
C GLU A 78 1.66 -8.88 -6.67
N GLN A 79 1.13 -7.91 -7.43
CA GLN A 79 0.51 -8.16 -8.74
C GLN A 79 1.53 -8.68 -9.76
N VAL A 80 2.69 -8.03 -9.85
CA VAL A 80 3.77 -8.45 -10.76
C VAL A 80 4.31 -9.83 -10.38
N GLU A 81 4.53 -10.06 -9.08
CA GLU A 81 4.98 -11.36 -8.58
C GLU A 81 4.01 -12.49 -8.92
N THR A 82 2.71 -12.23 -8.78
CA THR A 82 1.66 -13.19 -9.16
C THR A 82 1.65 -13.43 -10.67
N ALA A 83 1.75 -12.37 -11.47
CA ALA A 83 1.75 -12.45 -12.92
C ALA A 83 2.97 -13.23 -13.46
N ASN A 84 4.16 -13.02 -12.88
CA ASN A 84 5.37 -13.77 -13.23
C ASN A 84 5.16 -15.27 -13.07
N LEU A 85 4.63 -15.68 -11.91
CA LEU A 85 4.38 -17.10 -11.62
C LEU A 85 3.33 -17.70 -12.56
N GLN A 86 2.27 -16.97 -12.88
CA GLN A 86 1.25 -17.42 -13.83
C GLN A 86 1.80 -17.61 -15.25
N GLN A 87 2.86 -16.87 -15.62
CA GLN A 87 3.53 -16.98 -16.91
C GLN A 87 4.63 -18.06 -16.94
N GLY A 88 4.82 -18.80 -15.84
CA GLY A 88 5.89 -19.79 -15.72
C GLY A 88 7.29 -19.18 -15.52
N LEU A 89 7.35 -17.89 -15.16
CA LEU A 89 8.58 -17.23 -14.70
C LEU A 89 8.79 -17.47 -13.21
N TYR A 90 9.79 -16.83 -12.63
CA TYR A 90 10.12 -16.90 -11.22
C TYR A 90 10.29 -15.52 -10.60
N ASN A 91 10.08 -15.45 -9.29
CA ASN A 91 10.39 -14.28 -8.47
C ASN A 91 11.77 -14.45 -7.82
N ILE A 92 12.46 -13.34 -7.59
CA ILE A 92 13.81 -13.31 -7.02
C ILE A 92 13.77 -12.56 -5.69
N TYR A 93 14.29 -13.17 -4.63
CA TYR A 93 14.41 -12.50 -3.34
C TYR A 93 15.57 -13.06 -2.51
N GLN A 94 15.94 -12.36 -1.44
CA GLN A 94 16.87 -12.85 -0.43
C GLN A 94 16.11 -13.24 0.83
N ASP A 95 16.58 -14.29 1.48
CA ASP A 95 16.02 -14.83 2.71
C ASP A 95 17.14 -15.07 3.72
N ASP A 96 16.99 -14.57 4.94
CA ASP A 96 18.06 -14.59 5.96
C ASP A 96 18.50 -16.00 6.36
N LYS A 97 17.65 -17.02 6.17
CA LYS A 97 17.96 -18.41 6.52
C LYS A 97 18.80 -19.09 5.45
N TYR A 98 18.58 -18.77 4.16
CA TYR A 98 19.22 -19.47 3.05
C TYR A 98 20.28 -18.62 2.31
N CYS A 99 20.15 -17.29 2.32
CA CYS A 99 21.05 -16.37 1.64
C CYS A 99 22.10 -15.81 2.62
N THR A 100 23.08 -16.65 2.95
CA THR A 100 24.14 -16.29 3.92
C THR A 100 25.17 -15.29 3.39
N SER A 101 25.12 -14.97 2.09
CA SER A 101 25.99 -14.01 1.42
C SER A 101 25.21 -13.18 0.41
N LYS A 102 25.73 -12.00 0.06
CA LYS A 102 25.04 -11.00 -0.78
C LYS A 102 24.81 -11.45 -2.22
N ASP A 103 25.56 -12.44 -2.68
CA ASP A 103 25.48 -13.04 -4.01
C ASP A 103 24.53 -14.24 -4.08
N LEU A 104 23.90 -14.63 -2.96
CA LEU A 104 22.90 -15.69 -2.93
C LEU A 104 21.48 -15.11 -2.99
N PHE A 105 20.66 -15.74 -3.83
CA PHE A 105 19.26 -15.39 -4.04
C PHE A 105 18.41 -16.65 -4.17
N ILE A 106 17.12 -16.52 -3.90
CA ILE A 106 16.14 -17.55 -4.17
C ILE A 106 15.41 -17.20 -5.46
N HIS A 107 15.40 -18.13 -6.41
CA HIS A 107 14.43 -18.15 -7.51
C HIS A 107 13.23 -18.98 -7.07
N GLN A 108 12.06 -18.35 -6.96
CA GLN A 108 10.81 -19.04 -6.62
C GLN A 108 9.94 -19.18 -7.85
N TYR A 109 9.65 -20.44 -8.18
CA TYR A 109 8.70 -20.84 -9.21
C TYR A 109 7.39 -21.26 -8.55
N THR A 110 6.40 -21.63 -9.37
CA THR A 110 5.10 -22.11 -8.88
C THR A 110 5.16 -23.43 -8.13
N ASP A 111 6.10 -24.31 -8.50
CA ASP A 111 6.21 -25.69 -8.03
C ASP A 111 7.46 -25.93 -7.19
N HIS A 112 8.45 -25.05 -7.27
CA HIS A 112 9.72 -25.23 -6.57
C HIS A 112 10.48 -23.94 -6.27
N ARG A 113 11.59 -24.09 -5.53
CA ARG A 113 12.55 -23.02 -5.24
C ARG A 113 13.96 -23.47 -5.53
N GLU A 114 14.77 -22.56 -6.04
CA GLU A 114 16.19 -22.75 -6.31
C GLU A 114 17.00 -21.70 -5.54
N LEU A 115 18.07 -22.12 -4.86
CA LEU A 115 19.07 -21.23 -4.29
C LEU A 115 20.13 -21.05 -5.36
N VAL A 116 20.31 -19.81 -5.81
CA VAL A 116 21.24 -19.46 -6.86
C VAL A 116 22.30 -18.53 -6.33
N LYS A 117 23.52 -18.68 -6.87
CA LYS A 117 24.60 -17.73 -6.71
C LYS A 117 24.69 -16.90 -7.98
N VAL A 118 24.76 -15.58 -7.84
CA VAL A 118 24.84 -14.63 -8.95
C VAL A 118 26.20 -13.95 -8.93
N ASP A 119 26.95 -14.09 -10.02
CA ASP A 119 28.18 -13.35 -10.23
C ASP A 119 27.84 -11.90 -10.58
N ALA A 120 28.29 -10.95 -9.75
CA ALA A 120 27.92 -9.55 -9.89
C ALA A 120 28.58 -8.84 -11.09
N GLU A 121 29.69 -9.35 -11.60
CA GLU A 121 30.40 -8.76 -12.74
C GLU A 121 29.80 -9.20 -14.08
N THR A 122 29.37 -10.47 -14.15
CA THR A 122 28.93 -11.10 -15.40
C THR A 122 27.42 -11.32 -15.47
N GLY A 123 26.72 -11.28 -14.33
CA GLY A 123 25.32 -11.69 -14.22
C GLY A 123 25.11 -13.19 -14.37
N HIS A 124 26.18 -14.00 -14.44
CA HIS A 124 26.06 -15.44 -14.55
C HIS A 124 25.45 -16.04 -13.29
N THR A 125 24.51 -16.96 -13.47
CA THR A 125 23.79 -17.60 -12.37
C THR A 125 24.16 -19.08 -12.27
N GLN A 126 24.45 -19.52 -11.05
CA GLN A 126 24.76 -20.91 -10.73
C GLN A 126 23.77 -21.43 -9.69
N THR A 127 23.02 -22.48 -10.03
CA THR A 127 22.13 -23.16 -9.07
C THR A 127 22.95 -23.95 -8.05
N ILE A 128 22.81 -23.60 -6.78
CA ILE A 128 23.49 -24.25 -5.64
C ILE A 128 22.61 -25.37 -5.06
N LYS A 129 21.30 -25.14 -4.96
CA LYS A 129 20.36 -26.10 -4.38
C LYS A 129 18.96 -25.97 -4.96
N ARG A 130 18.22 -27.08 -5.04
CA ARG A 130 16.80 -27.15 -5.43
C ARG A 130 15.95 -27.71 -4.29
N ASN A 131 14.67 -27.32 -4.24
CA ASN A 131 13.62 -27.89 -3.39
C ASN A 131 13.95 -27.94 -1.89
N PHE A 132 14.02 -26.77 -1.24
CA PHE A 132 14.33 -26.62 0.20
C PHE A 132 13.36 -25.67 0.91
#